data_AF-A0A6V8PRA4-F1
#
_entry.id   AF-A0A6V8PRA4-F1
#
_cell.length_a   1.000
_cell.length_b   1.000
_cell.length_c   1.000
_cell.angle_alpha   90.00
_cell.angle_beta   90.00
_cell.angle_gamma   90.00
#
_symmetry.space_group_name_H-M   'P 1'
#
loop_
_entity.id
_entity.type
_entity.pdbx_description
1 polymer ?
#
loop_
_entity_poly.entity_id
_entity_poly.type
_entity_poly.pdbx_seq_one_letter_code
_entity_poly.pdbx_strand_id
1 'polypeptide(L)' 'MRTMCLRDKEAGVIIKNLGKIEQATDLPKLDKLTRDKCLKELKETYDLSIRQIERLTGINRGIVAKA' A
#
# COMPACT_ATOMS: atom_id res chain seq x y z
N MET A 1 14.55 7.79 17.01
CA MET A 1 13.66 8.29 15.94
C MET A 1 12.25 7.77 16.19
N ARG A 2 11.25 8.65 16.35
CA ARG A 2 9.85 8.24 16.47
C ARG A 2 9.34 7.90 15.07
N THR A 3 9.22 6.63 14.74
CA THR A 3 8.44 6.20 13.57
C THR A 3 6.98 6.55 13.87
N MET A 4 6.47 7.58 13.20
CA MET A 4 5.07 7.95 13.27
C MET A 4 4.28 6.85 12.56
N CYS A 5 3.84 5.85 13.32
CA CYS A 5 3.02 4.76 12.80
C CYS A 5 1.66 5.34 12.38
N LEU A 6 1.49 5.64 11.09
CA LEU A 6 0.17 5.84 10.50
C LEU A 6 -0.69 4.63 10.86
N ARG A 7 -1.87 4.85 11.46
CA ARG A 7 -2.71 3.75 11.93
C ARG A 7 -3.24 2.99 10.72
N ASP A 8 -3.48 1.70 10.89
CA ASP A 8 -4.01 0.84 9.81
C ASP A 8 -5.28 1.38 9.16
N LYS A 9 -6.14 2.03 9.95
CA LYS A 9 -7.36 2.67 9.45
C LYS A 9 -7.06 3.80 8.46
N GLU A 10 -6.09 4.65 8.77
CA GLU A 10 -5.69 5.78 7.92
C GLU A 10 -4.99 5.28 6.65
N ALA A 11 -4.07 4.33 6.82
CA ALA A 11 -3.40 3.68 5.70
C ALA A 11 -4.37 2.95 4.75
N GLY A 12 -5.38 2.28 5.30
CA GLY A 12 -6.44 1.65 4.50
C GLY A 12 -7.22 2.65 3.66
N VAL A 13 -7.50 3.85 4.19
CA VAL A 13 -8.17 4.92 3.42
C VAL A 13 -7.28 5.44 2.29
N ILE A 14 -5.99 5.66 2.57
CA ILE A 14 -5.02 6.11 1.56
C ILE A 14 -4.91 5.10 0.41
N ILE A 15 -4.78 3.81 0.73
CA ILE A 15 -4.66 2.72 -0.26
C ILE A 15 -5.90 2.70 -1.18
N LYS A 16 -7.09 2.80 -0.60
CA LYS A 16 -8.35 2.82 -1.36
C LYS A 16 -8.41 4.02 -2.31
N ASN A 17 -8.04 5.20 -1.83
CA ASN A 17 -8.08 6.43 -2.60
C ASN A 17 -7.08 6.42 -3.76
N LEU A 18 -5.83 5.96 -3.54
CA LEU A 18 -4.81 5.86 -4.57
C LEU A 18 -5.15 4.78 -5.61
N GLY A 19 -5.53 3.60 -5.13
CA GLY A 19 -5.87 2.47 -6.00
C GLY A 19 -7.21 2.60 -6.72
N LYS A 20 -8.04 3.58 -6.32
CA LYS A 20 -9.45 3.71 -6.76
C LYS A 20 -10.22 2.40 -6.58
N ILE A 21 -10.04 1.79 -5.41
CA ILE A 21 -10.62 0.48 -5.05
C ILE A 21 -11.47 0.60 -3.78
N GLU A 22 -12.46 -0.27 -3.65
CA GLU A 22 -13.34 -0.30 -2.48
C GLU A 22 -12.66 -0.90 -1.24
N GLN A 23 -11.80 -1.91 -1.46
CA GLN A 23 -11.07 -2.60 -0.40
C GLN A 23 -9.57 -2.65 -0.71
N ALA A 24 -8.73 -2.51 0.31
CA ALA A 24 -7.27 -2.57 0.15
C ALA A 24 -6.79 -3.93 -0.39
N THR A 25 -7.56 -5.00 -0.13
CA THR A 25 -7.36 -6.36 -0.65
C THR A 25 -7.65 -6.51 -2.15
N ASP A 26 -8.19 -5.48 -2.81
CA ASP A 26 -8.37 -5.45 -4.26
C ASP A 26 -7.14 -4.88 -4.99
N LEU A 27 -6.20 -4.27 -4.27
CA LEU A 27 -4.96 -3.74 -4.85
C LEU A 27 -4.15 -4.79 -5.65
N PRO A 28 -4.05 -6.07 -5.23
CA PRO A 28 -3.41 -7.11 -6.03
C PRO A 28 -4.12 -7.41 -7.36
N LYS A 29 -5.41 -7.08 -7.50
CA LYS A 29 -6.22 -7.35 -8.71
C LYS A 29 -6.03 -6.29 -9.79
N LEU A 30 -5.44 -5.15 -9.44
CA LEU A 30 -5.06 -4.13 -10.42
C LEU A 30 -4.01 -4.65 -11.40
N ASP A 31 -3.93 -4.04 -12.57
CA ASP A 31 -2.85 -4.32 -13.50
C ASP A 31 -1.48 -3.98 -12.87
N LYS A 32 -0.44 -4.66 -13.35
CA LYS A 32 0.90 -4.55 -12.75
C LYS A 32 1.40 -3.11 -12.70
N LEU A 33 1.15 -2.32 -13.75
CA LEU A 33 1.67 -0.95 -13.84
C LEU A 33 0.99 -0.02 -12.84
N THR A 34 -0.34 -0.07 -12.74
CA THR A 34 -1.09 0.76 -11.77
C THR A 34 -0.81 0.33 -10.33
N ARG A 35 -0.74 -0.98 -10.07
CA ARG A 35 -0.37 -1.50 -8.75
C ARG A 35 1.03 -1.04 -8.34
N ASP A 36 2.03 -1.22 -9.18
CA ASP A 36 3.42 -0.89 -8.83
C ASP A 36 3.58 0.64 -8.63
N LYS A 37 2.87 1.45 -9.42
CA LYS A 37 2.79 2.91 -9.20
C LYS A 37 2.18 3.26 -7.84
N CYS A 38 1.05 2.63 -7.48
CA CYS A 38 0.44 2.81 -6.16
C CYS A 38 1.39 2.40 -5.03
N LEU A 39 2.04 1.24 -5.14
CA LEU A 39 2.97 0.73 -4.13
C LEU A 39 4.15 1.68 -3.92
N LYS A 40 4.69 2.26 -5.00
CA LYS A 40 5.74 3.27 -4.92
C LYS A 40 5.27 4.52 -4.18
N GLU A 41 4.10 5.04 -4.53
CA GLU A 41 3.52 6.24 -3.92
C GLU A 41 3.18 6.04 -2.44
N LEU A 42 2.65 4.86 -2.06
CA LEU A 42 2.39 4.49 -0.67
C LEU A 42 3.68 4.53 0.19
N LYS A 43 4.81 4.11 -0.37
CA LYS A 43 6.10 4.08 0.33
C LYS A 43 6.78 5.45 0.37
N GLU A 44 6.82 6.16 -0.75
CA GLU A 44 7.60 7.39 -0.89
C GLU A 44 6.84 8.63 -0.39
N THR A 45 5.52 8.68 -0.59
CA THR A 45 4.72 9.87 -0.25
C THR A 45 4.05 9.75 1.11
N TYR A 46 3.64 8.53 1.49
CA TYR A 46 2.87 8.28 2.71
C TYR A 46 3.68 7.53 3.79
N ASP A 47 4.97 7.28 3.54
CA ASP A 47 5.89 6.59 4.45
C ASP A 47 5.35 5.25 4.99
N LEU A 48 4.49 4.57 4.22
CA LEU A 48 3.91 3.30 4.65
C LEU A 48 4.96 2.20 4.57
N SER A 49 5.14 1.51 5.69
CA SER A 49 6.09 0.40 5.74
C SER A 49 5.62 -0.77 4.85
N ILE A 50 6.59 -1.48 4.26
CA ILE A 50 6.32 -2.69 3.46
C ILE A 50 5.44 -3.69 4.20
N ARG A 51 5.66 -3.86 5.51
CA ARG A 51 4.86 -4.76 6.37
C ARG A 51 3.41 -4.29 6.50
N GLN A 52 3.20 -2.99 6.63
CA GLN A 52 1.86 -2.42 6.75
C GLN A 52 1.08 -2.56 5.44
N ILE A 53 1.75 -2.34 4.30
CA ILE A 53 1.18 -2.57 2.98
C ILE A 53 0.84 -4.06 2.79
N GLU A 54 1.78 -4.97 3.09
CA GLU A 54 1.57 -6.43 3.00
C GLU A 54 0.35 -6.87 3.83
N ARG A 55 0.26 -6.41 5.08
CA ARG A 55 -0.86 -6.76 5.97
C ARG A 55 -2.21 -6.21 5.49
N LEU A 56 -2.25 -4.99 4.96
CA LEU A 56 -3.50 -4.34 4.56
C LEU A 56 -4.00 -4.79 3.18
N THR A 57 -3.08 -5.16 2.29
CA THR A 57 -3.39 -5.47 0.88
C THR A 57 -3.32 -6.97 0.57
N GLY A 58 -2.64 -7.76 1.41
CA GLY A 58 -2.33 -9.16 1.14
C GLY A 58 -1.25 -9.37 0.07
N ILE A 59 -0.62 -8.30 -0.44
CA ILE A 59 0.45 -8.40 -1.42
C ILE A 59 1.72 -8.87 -0.73
N ASN A 60 2.32 -9.94 -1.25
CA ASN A 60 3.57 -10.47 -0.74
C ASN A 60 4.64 -9.37 -0.67
N ARG A 61 5.34 -9.26 0.47
CA ARG A 61 6.44 -8.31 0.68
C ARG A 61 7.47 -8.25 -0.45
N GLY A 62 7.75 -9.37 -1.12
CA GLY A 62 8.68 -9.43 -2.24
C GLY A 62 8.22 -8.63 -3.47
N ILE A 63 6.91 -8.52 -3.67
CA ILE A 63 6.32 -7.68 -4.72
C ILE A 63 6.34 -6.22 -4.28
N VAL A 64 5.93 -5.94 -3.04
CA VAL A 64 5.92 -4.57 -2.47
C VAL A 64 7.33 -3.95 -2.44
N ALA A 65 8.35 -4.74 -2.14
CA ALA A 65 9.74 -4.28 -2.11
C ALA A 65 10.33 -4.04 -3.50
N LYS A 66 9.84 -4.74 -4.53
CA LYS A 66 10.33 -4.63 -5.93
C LYS A 66 9.65 -3.52 -6.73
N ALA A 67 8.38 -3.26 -6.44
CA ALA A 67 7.63 -2.14 -7.02
C ALA A 67 8.25 -0.79 -6.61
#